data_AF-A0A5E7Z6B7-F1
#
_entry.id   AF-A0A5E7Z6B7-F1
#
_cell.length_a   1.000
_cell.length_b   1.000
_cell.length_c   1.000
_cell.angle_alpha   90.00
_cell.angle_beta   90.00
_cell.angle_gamma   90.00
#
_symmetry.space_group_name_H-M   'P 1'
#
loop_
_entity.id
_entity.type
_entity.pdbx_description
1 polymer ?
#
loop_
_entity_poly.entity_id
_entity_poly.type
_entity_poly.pdbx_seq_one_letter_code
_entity_poly.pdbx_strand_id
1 'polypeptide(L)'
;MRHLFSPLLLLLAGCGAAEQPEWIELTAAYGIEASSQGERDQLLRVFERVAETEGHHMDAATGQELALQADVYEQSIKACIWVGEDDEEMLACAQDFEERLGLVFVTFYRGTEPQRNQAFRRRLLDELQTEFGQLPSIPQMPNGALPLAEDLILEDGNYAVSEENSQKYEARSEGTNTSP
;
A
#
# COMPACT_ATOMS: atom_id res chain seq x y z
N MET A 1 9.77 5.32 -63.51
CA MET A 1 10.52 5.60 -62.27
C MET A 1 9.94 4.71 -61.18
N ARG A 2 10.75 3.77 -60.67
CA ARG A 2 10.43 2.83 -59.58
C ARG A 2 10.75 3.51 -58.25
N HIS A 3 9.77 3.67 -57.37
CA HIS A 3 9.99 3.93 -55.95
C HIS A 3 9.01 3.04 -55.19
N LEU A 4 9.45 1.83 -54.83
CA LEU A 4 9.94 1.43 -53.50
C LEU A 4 8.83 1.42 -52.45
N PHE A 5 8.23 0.23 -52.32
CA PHE A 5 7.57 -0.26 -51.11
C PHE A 5 8.52 -0.13 -49.92
N SER A 6 8.08 0.51 -48.84
CA SER A 6 8.73 0.41 -47.53
C SER A 6 7.67 -0.02 -46.50
N PRO A 7 7.67 -1.29 -46.07
CA PRO A 7 6.91 -1.68 -44.90
C PRO A 7 7.75 -1.31 -43.67
N LEU A 8 7.33 -0.29 -42.93
CA LEU A 8 7.90 0.04 -41.64
C LEU A 8 7.43 -1.01 -40.63
N LEU A 9 8.26 -2.01 -40.38
CA LEU A 9 8.17 -2.89 -39.21
C LEU A 9 8.31 -2.02 -37.96
N LEU A 10 7.20 -1.72 -37.28
CA LEU A 10 7.21 -1.20 -35.91
C LEU A 10 7.46 -2.38 -34.97
N LEU A 11 8.66 -2.38 -34.40
CA LEU A 11 9.13 -3.28 -33.35
C LEU A 11 8.22 -3.15 -32.12
N LEU A 12 7.50 -4.24 -31.81
CA LEU A 12 6.90 -4.50 -30.51
C LEU A 12 8.06 -4.78 -29.52
N ALA A 13 8.66 -3.72 -28.97
CA ALA A 13 9.44 -3.85 -27.74
C ALA A 13 8.43 -4.11 -26.62
N GLY A 14 8.45 -5.34 -26.08
CA GLY A 14 7.53 -5.78 -25.04
C GLY A 14 7.56 -4.85 -23.83
N CYS A 15 6.40 -4.74 -23.17
CA CYS A 15 6.31 -4.23 -21.80
C CYS A 15 7.17 -5.11 -20.89
N GLY A 16 8.46 -4.80 -20.77
CA GLY A 16 9.26 -5.25 -19.63
C GLY A 16 8.62 -4.71 -18.36
N ALA A 17 8.74 -5.43 -17.25
CA ALA A 17 8.35 -4.90 -15.95
C ALA A 17 9.03 -3.54 -15.78
N ALA A 18 8.26 -2.45 -15.76
CA ALA A 18 8.78 -1.13 -15.50
C ALA A 18 9.43 -1.19 -14.12
N GLU A 19 10.73 -0.91 -14.06
CA GLU A 19 11.50 -0.87 -12.81
C GLU A 19 10.75 0.03 -11.83
N GLN A 20 10.22 -0.58 -10.78
CA GLN A 20 9.53 0.14 -9.72
C GLN A 20 10.63 0.86 -8.92
N PRO A 21 10.52 2.18 -8.73
CA PRO A 21 11.56 2.89 -8.02
C PRO A 21 11.66 2.40 -6.58
N GLU A 22 12.87 2.30 -6.02
CA GLU A 22 13.08 1.74 -4.67
C GLU A 22 12.28 2.47 -3.57
N TRP A 23 11.91 3.72 -3.79
CA TRP A 23 11.18 4.51 -2.80
C TRP A 23 9.75 3.96 -2.52
N ILE A 24 9.13 3.23 -3.46
CA ILE A 24 7.83 2.55 -3.22
C ILE A 24 7.97 1.19 -2.53
N GLU A 25 9.17 0.79 -2.12
CA GLU A 25 9.35 -0.43 -1.33
C GLU A 25 8.55 -0.32 -0.02
N LEU A 26 7.62 -1.26 0.20
CA LEU A 26 6.89 -1.38 1.45
C LEU A 26 7.87 -1.78 2.57
N THR A 27 7.87 -1.03 3.67
CA THR A 27 8.78 -1.26 4.82
C THR A 27 8.07 -1.69 6.09
N ALA A 28 6.76 -1.48 6.18
CA ALA A 28 5.91 -1.95 7.28
C ALA A 28 4.44 -1.82 6.91
N ALA A 29 3.60 -2.63 7.55
CA ALA A 29 2.16 -2.48 7.54
C ALA A 29 1.56 -2.84 8.90
N TYR A 30 0.47 -2.20 9.26
CA TYR A 30 -0.25 -2.39 10.52
C TYR A 30 -1.76 -2.40 10.26
N GLY A 31 -2.50 -3.18 11.02
CA GLY A 31 -3.96 -3.19 10.94
C GLY A 31 -4.60 -2.31 12.01
N ILE A 32 -5.65 -1.59 11.64
CA ILE A 32 -6.51 -0.82 12.55
C ILE A 32 -7.96 -1.21 12.28
N GLU A 33 -8.67 -1.64 13.31
CA GLU A 33 -10.11 -1.87 13.23
C GLU A 33 -10.83 -0.50 13.32
N ALA A 34 -11.42 -0.06 12.21
CA ALA A 34 -12.19 1.18 12.06
C ALA A 34 -13.49 0.91 11.28
N SER A 35 -14.36 0.09 11.87
CA SER A 35 -15.59 -0.39 11.21
C SER A 35 -16.68 0.68 11.12
N SER A 36 -16.66 1.69 12.00
CA SER A 36 -17.61 2.80 11.97
C SER A 36 -17.08 4.04 11.24
N GLN A 37 -17.98 4.87 10.73
CA GLN A 37 -17.59 6.15 10.11
C GLN A 37 -16.81 7.05 11.08
N GLY A 38 -17.22 7.08 12.36
CA GLY A 38 -16.55 7.91 13.36
C GLY A 38 -15.09 7.49 13.62
N GLU A 39 -14.81 6.19 13.60
CA GLU A 39 -13.44 5.66 13.72
C GLU A 39 -12.61 5.96 12.47
N ARG A 40 -13.19 5.84 11.28
CA ARG A 40 -12.53 6.24 10.03
C ARG A 40 -12.22 7.74 10.01
N ASP A 41 -13.17 8.58 10.41
CA ASP A 41 -12.95 10.02 10.52
C ASP A 41 -11.88 10.35 11.56
N GLN A 42 -11.79 9.58 12.66
CA GLN A 42 -10.72 9.72 13.66
C GLN A 42 -9.36 9.36 13.07
N LEU A 43 -9.28 8.28 12.29
CA LEU A 43 -8.06 7.86 11.60
C LEU A 43 -7.56 8.95 10.64
N LEU A 44 -8.48 9.50 9.83
CA LEU A 44 -8.17 10.59 8.89
C LEU A 44 -7.65 11.84 9.61
N ARG A 45 -8.24 12.22 10.74
CA ARG A 45 -7.76 13.35 11.56
C ARG A 45 -6.34 13.13 12.10
N VAL A 46 -5.98 11.90 12.48
CA VAL A 46 -4.61 11.59 12.91
C VAL A 46 -3.64 11.71 11.75
N PHE A 47 -4.00 11.15 10.60
CA PHE A 47 -3.19 11.24 9.38
C PHE A 47 -2.95 12.70 8.97
N GLU A 48 -4.01 13.50 8.87
CA GLU A 48 -3.96 14.91 8.52
C GLU A 48 -3.06 15.70 9.49
N ARG A 49 -3.30 15.56 10.80
CA ARG A 49 -2.53 16.27 11.82
C ARG A 49 -1.04 15.94 11.78
N VAL A 50 -0.67 14.67 11.57
CA VAL A 50 0.73 14.26 11.49
C VAL A 50 1.36 14.74 10.18
N ALA A 51 0.65 14.63 9.06
CA ALA A 51 1.11 15.15 7.77
C ALA A 51 1.42 16.66 7.85
N GLU A 52 0.46 17.46 8.33
CA GLU A 52 0.62 18.92 8.48
C GLU A 52 1.80 19.28 9.40
N THR A 53 1.95 18.57 10.52
CA THR A 53 3.04 18.80 11.48
C THR A 53 4.42 18.56 10.87
N GLU A 54 4.52 17.63 9.93
CA GLU A 54 5.76 17.23 9.27
C GLU A 54 5.98 17.96 7.92
N GLY A 55 5.06 18.85 7.54
CA GLY A 55 5.12 19.60 6.28
C GLY A 55 4.82 18.74 5.05
N HIS A 56 3.92 17.77 5.19
CA HIS A 56 3.41 16.88 4.15
C HIS A 56 1.93 17.15 3.91
N HIS A 57 1.39 16.71 2.78
CA HIS A 57 -0.05 16.73 2.54
C HIS A 57 -0.64 15.33 2.57
N MET A 58 -1.96 15.28 2.78
CA MET A 58 -2.75 14.06 2.76
C MET A 58 -3.83 14.20 1.68
N ASP A 59 -3.96 13.17 0.85
CA ASP A 59 -5.11 13.01 -0.03
C ASP A 59 -5.99 11.89 0.49
N ALA A 60 -7.25 12.22 0.79
CA ALA A 60 -8.26 11.27 1.18
C ALA A 60 -9.33 11.17 0.09
N ALA A 61 -9.63 9.95 -0.33
CA ALA A 61 -10.70 9.70 -1.28
C ALA A 61 -12.04 10.15 -0.70
N THR A 62 -12.78 10.92 -1.48
CA THR A 62 -14.14 11.32 -1.13
C THR A 62 -15.08 10.12 -1.21
N GLY A 63 -16.22 10.19 -0.50
CA GLY A 63 -17.25 9.16 -0.61
C GLY A 63 -17.78 8.96 -2.04
N GLN A 64 -17.71 10.00 -2.89
CA GLN A 64 -18.06 9.89 -4.29
C GLN A 64 -17.00 9.11 -5.09
N GLU A 65 -15.71 9.35 -4.85
CA GLU A 65 -14.63 8.62 -5.51
C GLU A 65 -14.61 7.15 -5.09
N LEU A 66 -14.82 6.86 -3.80
CA LEU A 66 -14.97 5.48 -3.31
C LEU A 66 -16.17 4.78 -3.96
N ALA A 67 -17.32 5.47 -4.06
CA ALA A 67 -18.50 4.91 -4.72
C ALA A 67 -18.28 4.65 -6.23
N LEU A 68 -17.48 5.49 -6.91
CA LEU A 68 -17.11 5.27 -8.31
C LEU A 68 -16.13 4.11 -8.49
N GLN A 69 -15.29 3.83 -7.48
CA GLN A 69 -14.32 2.73 -7.49
C GLN A 69 -14.96 1.39 -7.10
N ALA A 70 -16.06 1.41 -6.33
CA ALA A 70 -16.73 0.23 -5.81
C ALA A 70 -17.18 -0.80 -6.88
N ASP A 71 -17.39 -0.37 -8.13
CA ASP A 71 -17.72 -1.29 -9.24
C ASP A 71 -16.52 -2.18 -9.66
N VAL A 72 -15.30 -1.77 -9.31
CA VAL A 72 -14.06 -2.51 -9.61
C VAL A 72 -13.47 -3.10 -8.35
N TYR A 73 -13.48 -2.34 -7.26
CA TYR A 73 -12.91 -2.73 -5.98
C TYR A 73 -13.51 -1.91 -4.84
N GLU A 74 -14.23 -2.56 -3.91
CA GLU A 74 -14.89 -1.87 -2.80
C GLU A 74 -13.91 -1.51 -1.67
N GLN A 75 -13.94 -0.25 -1.23
CA GLN A 75 -13.19 0.26 -0.10
C GLN A 75 -14.07 1.26 0.67
N SER A 76 -13.97 1.29 1.98
CA SER A 76 -14.66 2.26 2.84
C SER A 76 -13.79 3.45 3.24
N ILE A 77 -12.47 3.32 3.07
CA ILE A 77 -11.50 4.38 3.31
C ILE A 77 -10.29 4.22 2.39
N LYS A 78 -9.78 5.35 1.91
CA LYS A 78 -8.46 5.44 1.28
C LYS A 78 -7.89 6.83 1.54
N ALA A 79 -6.74 6.90 2.20
CA ALA A 79 -6.02 8.14 2.39
C ALA A 79 -4.52 7.89 2.39
N CYS A 80 -3.79 8.64 1.57
CA CYS A 80 -2.33 8.55 1.51
C CYS A 80 -1.69 9.89 1.87
N ILE A 81 -0.49 9.83 2.46
CA ILE A 81 0.34 10.98 2.81
C ILE A 81 1.52 11.03 1.87
N TRP A 82 1.83 12.22 1.36
CA TRP A 82 2.81 12.42 0.32
C TRP A 82 3.84 13.50 0.68
N VAL A 83 5.02 13.39 0.08
CA VAL A 83 6.04 14.44 0.04
C VAL A 83 5.89 15.23 -1.25
N GLY A 84 6.06 16.55 -1.13
CA GLY A 84 6.06 17.51 -2.23
C GLY A 84 4.64 17.99 -2.57
N GLU A 85 4.48 18.85 -3.57
CA GLU A 85 3.17 19.44 -3.90
C GLU A 85 2.41 18.63 -4.97
N ASP A 86 3.09 17.69 -5.64
CA ASP A 86 2.64 16.97 -6.83
C ASP A 86 2.77 15.43 -6.64
N ASP A 87 2.53 14.93 -5.43
CA ASP A 87 2.55 13.50 -5.06
C ASP A 87 3.87 12.78 -5.42
N GLU A 88 5.01 13.46 -5.23
CA GLU A 88 6.30 12.99 -5.71
C GLU A 88 6.75 11.69 -5.02
N GLU A 89 6.37 11.51 -3.74
CA GLU A 89 6.72 10.32 -2.97
C GLU A 89 5.65 10.01 -1.90
N MET A 90 5.13 8.77 -1.91
CA MET A 90 4.20 8.31 -0.88
C MET A 90 4.96 7.91 0.39
N LEU A 91 4.52 8.42 1.55
CA LEU A 91 5.08 8.08 2.87
C LEU A 91 4.31 6.95 3.54
N ALA A 92 2.98 7.07 3.51
CA ALA A 92 2.07 6.12 4.13
C ALA A 92 0.73 6.11 3.40
N CYS A 93 0.00 5.00 3.50
CA CYS A 93 -1.39 4.95 3.06
C CYS A 93 -2.25 4.12 4.01
N ALA A 94 -3.46 4.60 4.29
CA ALA A 94 -4.52 3.91 5.01
C ALA A 94 -5.61 3.51 4.03
N GLN A 95 -5.87 2.22 3.90
CA GLN A 95 -7.01 1.72 3.13
C GLN A 95 -7.51 0.39 3.66
N ASP A 96 -8.80 0.12 3.52
CA ASP A 96 -9.35 -1.22 3.66
C ASP A 96 -9.69 -1.80 2.28
N PHE A 97 -10.20 -3.02 2.32
CA PHE A 97 -10.22 -3.93 1.18
C PHE A 97 -11.56 -4.69 1.20
N GLU A 98 -12.16 -4.98 0.04
CA GLU A 98 -13.49 -5.61 -0.09
C GLU A 98 -13.62 -6.88 0.76
N GLU A 99 -12.54 -7.64 0.85
CA GLU A 99 -12.46 -8.89 1.60
C GLU A 99 -12.68 -8.69 3.11
N ARG A 100 -12.39 -7.49 3.64
CA ARG A 100 -12.57 -7.15 5.05
C ARG A 100 -12.67 -5.63 5.28
N LEU A 101 -13.80 -5.05 4.86
CA LEU A 101 -14.12 -3.66 5.14
C LEU A 101 -14.08 -3.36 6.65
N GLY A 102 -13.48 -2.23 7.01
CA GLY A 102 -13.25 -1.81 8.39
C GLY A 102 -11.93 -2.29 9.00
N LEU A 103 -11.24 -3.30 8.43
CA LEU A 103 -9.84 -3.56 8.77
C LEU A 103 -8.95 -2.70 7.87
N VAL A 104 -8.51 -1.55 8.37
CA VAL A 104 -7.70 -0.61 7.63
C VAL A 104 -6.23 -0.99 7.74
N PHE A 105 -5.60 -1.20 6.60
CA PHE A 105 -4.17 -1.40 6.50
C PHE A 105 -3.50 -0.04 6.41
N VAL A 106 -2.64 0.26 7.38
CA VAL A 106 -1.74 1.40 7.36
C VAL A 106 -0.38 0.92 6.89
N THR A 107 -0.03 1.24 5.64
CA THR A 107 1.23 0.87 4.99
C THR A 107 2.23 2.01 5.03
N PHE A 108 3.52 1.67 5.04
CA PHE A 108 4.63 2.63 5.06
C PHE A 108 5.68 2.27 4.02
N TYR A 109 6.25 3.29 3.37
CA TYR A 109 7.17 3.12 2.26
C TYR A 109 8.58 3.61 2.61
N ARG A 110 9.57 3.06 1.91
CA ARG A 110 10.99 3.33 2.14
C ARG A 110 11.33 4.79 1.91
N GLY A 111 10.85 5.34 0.79
CA GLY A 111 11.16 6.68 0.36
C GLY A 111 12.56 6.91 -0.18
N THR A 112 12.80 8.14 -0.64
CA THR A 112 14.11 8.61 -1.08
C THR A 112 15.03 8.98 0.09
N GLU A 113 14.47 9.35 1.24
CA GLU A 113 15.19 9.63 2.49
C GLU A 113 14.80 8.64 3.62
N PRO A 114 15.32 7.40 3.63
CA PRO A 114 14.82 6.34 4.52
C PRO A 114 14.84 6.67 6.01
N GLN A 115 15.83 7.42 6.49
CA GLN A 115 15.89 7.80 7.92
C GLN A 115 14.79 8.80 8.30
N ARG A 116 14.43 9.71 7.37
CA ARG A 116 13.35 10.67 7.57
C ARG A 116 12.00 9.96 7.55
N ASN A 117 11.78 9.06 6.59
CA ASN A 117 10.54 8.29 6.51
C ASN A 117 10.37 7.33 7.69
N GLN A 118 11.46 6.76 8.20
CA GLN A 118 11.42 5.97 9.43
C GLN A 118 11.03 6.84 10.65
N ALA A 119 11.50 8.08 10.72
CA ALA A 119 11.13 9.00 11.79
C ALA A 119 9.65 9.41 11.69
N PHE A 120 9.18 9.74 10.48
CA PHE A 120 7.77 9.99 10.19
C PHE A 120 6.89 8.81 10.59
N ARG A 121 7.24 7.58 10.15
CA ARG A 121 6.52 6.35 10.49
C ARG A 121 6.36 6.19 12.00
N ARG A 122 7.45 6.34 12.75
CA ARG A 122 7.41 6.22 14.22
C ARG A 122 6.46 7.26 14.83
N ARG A 123 6.50 8.50 14.36
CA ARG A 123 5.60 9.54 14.85
C ARG A 123 4.14 9.24 14.56
N LEU A 124 3.83 8.79 13.34
CA LEU A 124 2.47 8.40 12.97
C LEU A 124 1.99 7.21 13.82
N LEU A 125 2.84 6.19 14.02
CA LEU A 125 2.51 5.04 14.87
C LEU A 125 2.27 5.43 16.32
N ASP A 126 3.06 6.33 16.91
CA ASP A 126 2.87 6.79 18.29
C ASP A 126 1.51 7.48 18.47
N GLU A 127 1.10 8.29 17.48
CA GLU A 127 -0.19 9.01 17.49
C GLU A 127 -1.36 8.05 17.25
N LEU A 128 -1.23 7.11 16.31
CA LEU A 128 -2.22 6.06 16.07
C LEU A 128 -2.38 5.17 17.30
N GLN A 129 -1.29 4.80 17.97
CA GLN A 129 -1.32 3.98 19.17
C GLN A 129 -2.02 4.70 20.34
N THR A 130 -1.87 6.02 20.41
CA THR A 130 -2.56 6.83 21.43
C THR A 130 -4.08 6.81 21.23
N GLU A 131 -4.54 6.87 19.99
CA GLU A 131 -5.97 6.97 19.65
C GLU A 131 -6.68 5.61 19.54
N PHE A 132 -5.99 4.60 19.00
CA PHE A 132 -6.57 3.28 18.69
C PHE A 132 -6.06 2.16 19.61
N GLY A 133 -5.07 2.43 20.45
CA GLY A 133 -4.46 1.42 21.30
C GLY A 133 -3.51 0.52 20.52
N GLN A 134 -3.70 -0.79 20.57
CA GLN A 134 -2.77 -1.72 19.92
C GLN A 134 -2.82 -1.60 18.40
N LEU A 135 -1.65 -1.64 17.76
CA LEU A 135 -1.48 -1.67 16.31
C LEU A 135 -0.85 -3.01 15.90
N PRO A 136 -1.64 -4.07 15.66
CA PRO A 136 -1.11 -5.35 15.21
C PRO A 136 -0.32 -5.20 13.90
N SER A 137 0.91 -5.70 13.85
CA SER A 137 1.69 -5.68 12.62
C SER A 137 1.11 -6.66 11.59
N ILE A 138 1.12 -6.28 10.32
CA ILE A 138 0.80 -7.14 9.19
C ILE A 138 2.12 -7.63 8.57
N PRO A 139 2.29 -8.94 8.33
CA PRO A 139 3.53 -9.47 7.82
C PRO A 139 3.75 -9.06 6.36
N GLN A 140 4.98 -8.73 6.01
CA GLN A 140 5.39 -8.64 4.62
C GLN A 140 5.75 -10.05 4.13
N MET A 141 5.19 -10.44 2.99
CA MET A 141 5.37 -11.80 2.48
C MET A 141 6.68 -11.96 1.71
N PRO A 142 7.24 -13.18 1.60
CA PRO A 142 8.46 -13.45 0.84
C PRO A 142 8.41 -13.01 -0.63
N ASN A 143 7.22 -12.96 -1.23
CA ASN A 143 7.00 -12.45 -2.57
C ASN A 143 6.97 -10.91 -2.66
N GLY A 144 7.20 -10.21 -1.55
CA GLY A 144 7.20 -8.74 -1.43
C GLY A 144 5.82 -8.10 -1.25
N ALA A 145 4.74 -8.87 -1.37
CA ALA A 145 3.37 -8.38 -1.25
C ALA A 145 2.88 -8.37 0.21
N LEU A 146 1.76 -7.67 0.43
CA LEU A 146 0.94 -7.86 1.62
C LEU A 146 0.00 -9.05 1.40
N PRO A 147 -0.29 -9.82 2.46
CA PRO A 147 -1.34 -10.83 2.39
C PRO A 147 -2.72 -10.18 2.22
N LEU A 148 -3.64 -10.94 1.62
CA LEU A 148 -5.05 -10.58 1.54
C LEU A 148 -5.65 -10.49 2.94
N ALA A 149 -6.57 -9.55 3.16
CA ALA A 149 -7.17 -9.33 4.47
C ALA A 149 -7.99 -10.53 4.97
N GLU A 150 -8.58 -11.33 4.08
CA GLU A 150 -9.28 -12.58 4.40
C GLU A 150 -8.35 -13.71 4.86
N ASP A 151 -7.08 -13.68 4.44
CA ASP A 151 -6.08 -14.69 4.80
C ASP A 151 -5.44 -14.42 6.16
N LEU A 152 -5.73 -13.26 6.78
CA LEU A 152 -5.13 -12.81 8.03
C LEU A 152 -5.92 -13.26 9.26
N ILE A 153 -5.20 -13.84 10.21
CA ILE A 153 -5.67 -14.17 11.56
C ILE A 153 -4.85 -13.40 12.60
N LEU A 154 -5.48 -13.00 13.71
CA LEU A 154 -4.81 -12.30 14.80
C LEU A 154 -4.24 -13.33 15.79
N GLU A 155 -2.92 -13.39 15.90
CA GLU A 155 -2.16 -14.31 16.75
C GLU A 155 -1.12 -13.54 17.57
N ASP A 156 -1.07 -13.79 18.89
CA ASP A 156 -0.13 -13.13 19.81
C ASP A 156 -0.08 -11.58 19.68
N GLY A 157 -1.22 -10.98 19.33
CA GLY A 157 -1.37 -9.54 19.18
C GLY A 157 -0.87 -8.96 17.84
N ASN A 158 -0.48 -9.81 16.88
CA ASN A 158 -0.10 -9.42 15.52
C ASN A 158 -0.88 -10.23 14.49
N TYR A 159 -0.90 -9.79 13.24
CA TYR A 159 -1.49 -10.60 12.17
C TYR A 159 -0.49 -11.65 11.68
N ALA A 160 -1.01 -12.81 11.34
CA ALA A 160 -0.32 -13.89 10.64
C ALA A 160 -1.19 -14.38 9.49
N VAL A 161 -0.57 -14.97 8.46
CA VAL A 161 -1.32 -15.67 7.41
C VAL A 161 -1.77 -17.02 7.94
N SER A 162 -3.03 -17.38 7.73
CA SER A 162 -3.54 -18.68 8.15
C SER A 162 -2.73 -19.82 7.51
N GLU A 163 -2.56 -20.92 8.25
CA GLU A 163 -1.78 -22.07 7.76
C GLU A 163 -2.33 -22.60 6.42
N GLU A 164 -3.65 -22.60 6.25
CA GLU A 164 -4.36 -23.01 5.03
C GLU A 164 -3.97 -22.19 3.79
N ASN A 165 -3.68 -20.89 3.96
CA ASN A 165 -3.41 -19.97 2.86
C ASN A 165 -1.91 -19.64 2.67
N SER A 166 -1.05 -20.12 3.58
CA SER A 166 0.40 -19.82 3.60
C SER A 166 1.12 -20.05 2.27
N GLN A 167 0.75 -21.11 1.53
CA GLN A 167 1.36 -21.48 0.24
C GLN A 167 1.20 -20.43 -0.86
N LYS A 168 0.16 -19.56 -0.80
CA LYS A 168 -0.07 -18.50 -1.79
C LYS A 168 1.06 -17.47 -1.83
N TYR A 169 1.84 -17.38 -0.76
CA TYR A 169 2.77 -16.29 -0.49
C TYR A 169 4.24 -16.70 -0.50
N GLU A 170 4.53 -17.93 -0.87
CA GLU A 170 5.91 -18.40 -1.04
C GLU A 170 6.64 -17.58 -2.10
N ALA A 171 7.96 -17.43 -1.94
CA ALA A 171 8.79 -16.77 -2.93
C ALA A 171 8.65 -17.51 -4.26
N ARG A 172 8.36 -16.78 -5.34
CA ARG A 172 8.29 -17.38 -6.67
C ARG A 172 9.66 -17.97 -6.96
N SER A 173 9.75 -19.28 -7.16
CA SER A 173 10.99 -19.90 -7.59
C SER A 173 11.42 -19.21 -8.88
N GLU A 174 12.54 -18.50 -8.87
CA GLU A 174 13.17 -18.03 -10.10
C GLU A 174 13.46 -19.28 -10.94
N GLY A 175 12.59 -19.55 -11.92
CA GLY A 175 12.86 -20.55 -12.92
C GLY A 175 14.14 -20.11 -13.62
N THR A 176 15.25 -20.78 -13.34
CA THR A 176 16.46 -20.70 -14.16
C THR A 176 16.06 -21.11 -15.57
N ASN A 177 15.73 -20.13 -16.40
CA ASN A 177 15.67 -20.26 -17.85
C ASN A 177 17.12 -20.43 -18.36
N THR A 178 17.71 -21.58 -18.10
CA THR A 178 18.76 -22.11 -18.96
C THR A 178 18.06 -22.68 -20.19
N SER A 179 17.88 -21.85 -21.22
CA SER A 179 17.54 -22.35 -22.55
C SER A 179 18.73 -23.14 -23.13
N PRO A 180 18.47 -24.26 -23.84
CA PRO A 180 19.49 -25.06 -24.54
C PRO A 180 20.09 -24.34 -25.75
#